data_AF-A0A444W7E5-F1
#
_entry.id   AF-A0A444W7E5-F1
#
_cell.length_a   1.000
_cell.length_b   1.000
_cell.length_c   1.000
_cell.angle_alpha   90.00
_cell.angle_beta   90.00
_cell.angle_gamma   90.00
#
_symmetry.space_group_name_H-M   'P 1'
#
loop_
_entity.id
_entity.type
_entity.pdbx_description
1 polymer ?
#
loop_
_entity_poly.entity_id
_entity_poly.type
_entity_poly.pdbx_seq_one_letter_code
_entity_poly.pdbx_strand_id
1 'polypeptide(L)'
;MLGLDKISLIWIILPFIIGAVVYTKIVRHKTGDPLRDSVKNLQVMITVSGVVMAVLWFSLPPTAVLGSFGYPHEIQDINSQEKLLELLQDYNKAILRTTEVVYWLLFISMFWVLTAVYQLLKVYKDKLDKETAKQYETTN
;
A
#
# COMPACT_ATOMS: atom_id res chain seq x y z
N MET A 1 0.38 -17.91 -15.96
CA MET A 1 1.03 -16.74 -15.33
C MET A 1 0.68 -15.52 -16.18
N LEU A 2 -0.14 -14.61 -15.66
CA LEU A 2 -0.37 -13.31 -16.29
C LEU A 2 0.99 -12.59 -16.31
N GLY A 3 1.47 -12.12 -17.46
CA GLY A 3 2.81 -11.52 -17.67
C GLY A 3 3.08 -10.20 -16.94
N LEU A 4 2.58 -10.07 -15.72
CA LEU A 4 2.74 -8.97 -14.78
C LEU A 4 4.20 -8.83 -14.30
N ASP A 5 5.01 -9.87 -14.43
CA ASP A 5 6.44 -9.88 -14.10
C ASP A 5 7.30 -9.01 -15.05
N LYS A 6 6.79 -8.74 -16.26
CA LYS A 6 7.45 -7.89 -17.26
C LYS A 6 7.02 -6.41 -17.19
N ILE A 7 5.93 -6.12 -16.48
CA ILE A 7 5.39 -4.77 -16.33
C ILE A 7 5.95 -4.17 -15.05
N SER A 8 6.52 -2.95 -15.14
CA SER A 8 6.98 -2.23 -13.95
C SER A 8 5.83 -2.09 -12.96
N LEU A 9 6.12 -2.38 -11.69
CA LEU A 9 5.12 -2.41 -10.62
C LEU A 9 4.39 -1.05 -10.52
N ILE A 10 5.08 0.03 -10.89
CA ILE A 10 4.55 1.39 -10.91
C ILE A 10 3.32 1.52 -11.81
N TRP A 11 3.30 0.87 -12.98
CA TRP A 11 2.17 0.95 -13.92
C TRP A 11 0.96 0.16 -13.43
N ILE A 12 1.18 -0.82 -12.57
CA ILE A 12 0.12 -1.58 -11.92
C ILE A 12 -0.43 -0.75 -10.75
N ILE A 13 0.43 -0.14 -9.93
CA ILE A 13 0.03 0.58 -8.71
C ILE A 13 -0.62 1.93 -9.01
N LEU A 14 -0.11 2.68 -10.00
CA LEU A 14 -0.55 4.03 -10.34
C LEU A 14 -2.07 4.16 -10.55
N PRO A 15 -2.75 3.32 -11.37
CA PRO A 15 -4.20 3.41 -11.56
C PRO A 15 -4.98 3.14 -10.27
N PHE A 16 -4.49 2.27 -9.37
CA PHE A 16 -5.14 2.05 -8.08
C PHE A 16 -4.96 3.24 -7.13
N ILE A 17 -3.78 3.89 -7.13
CA ILE A 17 -3.57 5.13 -6.34
C ILE A 17 -4.46 6.26 -6.86
N ILE A 18 -4.54 6.45 -8.18
CA ILE A 18 -5.40 7.48 -8.78
C ILE A 18 -6.86 7.18 -8.48
N GLY A 19 -7.29 5.92 -8.67
CA GLY A 19 -8.64 5.47 -8.35
C GLY A 19 -9.01 5.67 -6.88
N ALA A 20 -8.08 5.36 -5.97
CA ALA A 20 -8.22 5.60 -4.53
C ALA A 20 -8.46 7.08 -4.20
N VAL A 21 -7.66 7.99 -4.77
CA VAL A 21 -7.77 9.43 -4.55
C VAL A 21 -9.08 9.99 -5.15
N VAL A 22 -9.47 9.50 -6.33
CA VAL A 22 -10.73 9.92 -6.98
C VAL A 22 -11.94 9.39 -6.20
N TYR A 23 -11.93 8.13 -5.79
CA TYR A 23 -12.99 7.51 -5.01
C TYR A 23 -13.21 8.21 -3.67
N THR A 24 -12.13 8.52 -2.94
CA THR A 24 -12.22 9.29 -1.68
C THR A 24 -12.78 10.70 -1.88
N LYS A 25 -12.56 11.33 -3.04
CA LYS A 25 -13.18 12.63 -3.38
C LYS A 25 -14.65 12.51 -3.75
N ILE A 26 -15.06 11.45 -4.46
CA ILE A 26 -16.45 11.27 -4.92
C ILE A 26 -17.37 10.83 -3.77
N VAL A 27 -16.89 9.91 -2.90
CA VAL A 27 -17.69 9.37 -1.78
C VAL A 27 -17.83 10.35 -0.61
N ARG A 28 -17.21 11.53 -0.70
CA ARG A 28 -17.35 12.63 0.26
C ARG A 28 -18.77 13.24 0.22
N HIS A 29 -19.76 12.51 0.69
CA HIS A 29 -21.01 13.09 1.14
C HIS A 29 -20.81 13.65 2.55
N LYS A 30 -20.67 14.98 2.64
CA LYS A 30 -20.59 15.68 3.92
C LYS A 30 -21.93 15.56 4.63
N THR A 31 -21.93 14.92 5.79
CA THR A 31 -23.14 14.72 6.60
C THR A 31 -23.38 15.92 7.55
N GLY A 32 -22.44 16.87 7.62
CA GLY A 32 -22.51 18.07 8.46
C GLY A 32 -21.89 17.89 9.85
N ASP A 33 -21.68 16.65 10.30
CA ASP A 33 -20.96 16.31 11.53
C ASP A 33 -19.46 16.01 11.22
N PRO A 34 -18.52 16.84 11.70
CA PRO A 34 -17.10 16.71 11.41
C PRO A 34 -16.47 15.43 11.96
N LEU A 35 -17.01 14.87 13.05
CA LEU A 35 -16.48 13.65 13.66
C LEU A 35 -16.91 12.43 12.84
N ARG A 36 -18.21 12.38 12.49
CA ARG A 36 -18.78 11.29 11.67
C ARG A 36 -18.19 11.25 10.26
N ASP A 37 -17.98 12.42 9.65
CA ASP A 37 -17.37 12.53 8.33
C ASP A 37 -15.88 12.10 8.35
N SER A 38 -15.17 12.30 9.46
CA SER A 38 -13.78 11.87 9.61
C SER A 38 -13.67 10.35 9.84
N VAL A 39 -14.57 9.75 10.61
CA VAL A 39 -14.63 8.29 10.79
C VAL A 39 -14.96 7.59 9.48
N LYS A 40 -15.92 8.11 8.70
CA LYS A 40 -16.22 7.60 7.35
C LYS A 40 -15.02 7.69 6.42
N ASN A 41 -14.27 8.81 6.45
CA ASN A 41 -13.04 8.94 5.67
C ASN A 41 -11.99 7.89 6.07
N LEU A 42 -11.78 7.66 7.37
CA LEU A 42 -10.89 6.59 7.84
C LEU A 42 -11.34 5.22 7.35
N GLN A 43 -12.63 4.91 7.40
CA GLN A 43 -13.19 3.64 6.91
C GLN A 43 -12.93 3.45 5.40
N VAL A 44 -13.13 4.50 4.61
CA VAL A 44 -12.83 4.47 3.16
C VAL A 44 -11.32 4.31 2.93
N MET A 45 -10.47 5.03 3.66
CA MET A 45 -9.01 4.91 3.56
C MET A 45 -8.53 3.50 3.88
N ILE A 46 -9.08 2.85 4.92
CA ILE A 46 -8.75 1.48 5.30
C ILE A 46 -9.19 0.50 4.22
N THR A 47 -10.39 0.67 3.67
CA THR A 47 -10.93 -0.20 2.61
C THR A 47 -10.06 -0.12 1.35
N VAL A 48 -9.73 1.10 0.94
CA VAL A 48 -8.84 1.36 -0.20
C VAL A 48 -7.44 0.79 0.04
N SER A 49 -6.89 0.97 1.25
CA SER A 49 -5.60 0.41 1.64
C SER A 49 -5.61 -1.11 1.56
N GLY A 50 -6.69 -1.76 2.02
CA GLY A 50 -6.87 -3.21 1.93
C GLY A 50 -6.85 -3.72 0.50
N VAL A 51 -7.52 -3.02 -0.44
CA VAL A 51 -7.49 -3.38 -1.87
C VAL A 51 -6.08 -3.23 -2.45
N VAL A 52 -5.39 -2.13 -2.14
CA VAL A 52 -4.00 -1.92 -2.61
C VAL A 52 -3.06 -2.98 -2.04
N MET A 53 -3.20 -3.32 -0.76
CA MET A 53 -2.42 -4.40 -0.14
C MET A 53 -2.69 -5.76 -0.78
N ALA A 54 -3.95 -6.08 -1.11
CA ALA A 54 -4.27 -7.30 -1.84
C ALA A 54 -3.60 -7.33 -3.22
N VAL A 55 -3.62 -6.23 -3.97
CA VAL A 55 -2.96 -6.13 -5.28
C VAL A 55 -1.44 -6.29 -5.16
N LEU A 56 -0.82 -5.67 -4.15
CA LEU A 56 0.61 -5.84 -3.88
C LEU A 56 0.95 -7.29 -3.51
N TRP A 57 0.09 -7.94 -2.72
CA TRP A 57 0.25 -9.35 -2.35
C TRP A 57 0.23 -10.26 -3.58
N PHE A 58 -0.69 -10.05 -4.52
CA PHE A 58 -0.72 -10.79 -5.78
C PHE A 58 0.42 -10.42 -6.75
N SER A 59 1.12 -9.32 -6.49
CA SER A 59 2.28 -8.89 -7.30
C SER A 59 3.61 -9.46 -6.81
N LEU A 60 3.62 -10.14 -5.65
CA LEU A 60 4.79 -10.88 -5.19
C LEU A 60 5.04 -12.08 -6.10
N PRO A 61 6.30 -12.39 -6.44
CA PRO A 61 6.63 -13.63 -7.12
C PRO A 61 6.17 -14.81 -6.24
N PRO A 62 5.62 -15.89 -6.83
CA PRO A 62 5.18 -17.04 -6.07
C PRO A 62 6.33 -17.54 -5.19
N THR A 63 6.01 -17.84 -3.93
CA THR A 63 6.93 -18.32 -2.90
C THR A 63 7.73 -19.56 -3.32
N ALA A 64 7.36 -20.24 -4.41
CA ALA A 64 8.17 -21.28 -5.04
C ALA A 64 9.59 -20.81 -5.44
N VAL A 65 9.77 -19.54 -5.82
CA VAL A 65 11.08 -19.01 -6.25
C VAL A 65 11.97 -18.63 -5.06
N LEU A 66 11.37 -18.30 -3.91
CA LEU A 66 12.10 -17.93 -2.68
C LEU A 66 12.24 -19.11 -1.71
N GLY A 67 11.32 -20.08 -1.76
CA GLY A 67 11.33 -21.28 -0.92
C GLY A 67 12.24 -22.40 -1.45
N SER A 68 12.62 -22.35 -2.73
CA SER A 68 13.65 -23.22 -3.32
C SER A 68 15.07 -22.71 -3.05
N PHE A 69 15.26 -21.90 -2.00
CA PHE A 69 16.56 -21.40 -1.54
C PHE A 69 17.45 -22.58 -1.16
N GLY A 70 18.15 -23.15 -2.14
CA GLY A 70 19.29 -24.05 -1.94
C GLY A 70 19.16 -25.51 -2.36
N TYR A 71 18.12 -25.97 -3.07
CA TYR A 71 18.09 -27.38 -3.51
C TYR A 71 18.01 -27.54 -5.03
N PRO A 72 19.16 -27.63 -5.73
CA PRO A 72 19.18 -28.23 -7.06
C PRO A 72 18.53 -29.61 -6.96
N HIS A 73 17.47 -29.85 -7.75
CA HIS A 73 16.81 -31.14 -7.76
C HIS A 73 17.66 -32.20 -8.48
N GLU A 74 18.59 -31.78 -9.36
CA GLU A 74 19.49 -32.69 -10.08
C GLU A 74 20.90 -32.10 -10.27
N ILE A 75 21.93 -32.96 -10.14
CA ILE A 75 23.36 -32.64 -10.32
C ILE A 75 23.66 -32.18 -11.77
N GLN A 76 22.75 -32.44 -12.70
CA GLN A 76 22.86 -32.12 -14.13
C GLN A 76 22.63 -30.64 -14.46
N ASP A 77 21.98 -29.88 -13.57
CA ASP A 77 21.73 -28.44 -13.79
C ASP A 77 22.95 -27.55 -13.49
N ILE A 78 23.99 -28.11 -12.86
CA ILE A 78 25.24 -27.40 -12.55
C ILE A 78 26.26 -27.55 -13.70
N ASN A 79 26.01 -28.46 -14.66
CA ASN A 79 27.01 -28.85 -15.65
C ASN A 79 27.02 -27.97 -16.93
N SER A 80 26.06 -27.07 -17.11
CA SER A 80 26.14 -26.03 -18.16
C SER A 80 26.15 -24.63 -17.54
N GLN A 81 27.20 -23.86 -17.85
CA GLN A 81 27.35 -22.48 -17.38
C GLN A 81 26.15 -21.59 -17.77
N GLU A 82 25.50 -21.89 -18.89
CA GLU A 82 24.33 -21.17 -19.38
C GLU A 82 23.09 -21.35 -18.48
N LYS A 83 22.81 -22.58 -18.03
CA LYS A 83 21.68 -22.86 -17.12
C LYS A 83 21.88 -22.21 -15.75
N LEU A 84 23.12 -22.22 -15.25
CA LEU A 84 23.45 -21.56 -13.99
C LEU A 84 23.25 -20.04 -14.09
N LEU A 85 23.65 -19.44 -15.22
CA LEU A 85 23.47 -18.01 -15.46
C LEU A 85 21.99 -17.63 -15.55
N GLU A 86 21.18 -18.41 -16.28
CA GLU A 86 19.73 -18.20 -16.41
C GLU A 86 19.04 -18.30 -15.04
N LEU A 87 19.40 -19.31 -14.25
CA LEU A 87 18.88 -19.51 -12.90
C LEU A 87 19.22 -18.31 -11.98
N LEU A 88 20.47 -17.82 -12.00
CA LEU A 88 20.89 -16.65 -11.23
C LEU A 88 20.18 -15.37 -11.68
N GLN A 89 19.92 -15.21 -12.98
CA GLN A 89 19.18 -14.06 -13.52
C GLN A 89 17.72 -14.06 -13.09
N ASP A 90 17.05 -15.21 -13.13
CA ASP A 90 15.67 -15.36 -12.67
C ASP A 90 15.54 -15.11 -11.17
N TYR A 91 16.50 -15.57 -10.38
CA TYR A 91 16.54 -15.25 -8.95
C TYR A 91 16.75 -13.76 -8.69
N ASN A 92 17.69 -13.13 -9.38
CA ASN A 92 17.94 -11.71 -9.22
C ASN A 92 16.69 -10.88 -9.57
N LYS A 93 15.98 -11.26 -10.63
CA LYS A 93 14.71 -10.65 -11.02
C LYS A 93 13.63 -10.83 -9.95
N ALA A 94 13.53 -12.01 -9.33
CA ALA A 94 12.58 -12.28 -8.26
C ALA A 94 12.88 -11.48 -6.98
N ILE A 95 14.15 -11.36 -6.60
CA ILE A 95 14.59 -10.56 -5.44
C ILE A 95 14.33 -9.08 -5.67
N LEU A 96 14.69 -8.56 -6.85
CA LEU A 96 14.41 -7.18 -7.24
C LEU A 96 12.91 -6.88 -7.16
N ARG A 97 12.07 -7.77 -7.71
CA ARG A 97 10.61 -7.62 -7.67
C ARG A 97 10.06 -7.65 -6.25
N THR A 98 10.56 -8.54 -5.41
CA THR A 98 10.14 -8.64 -4.00
C THR A 98 10.52 -7.36 -3.24
N THR A 99 11.74 -6.85 -3.47
CA THR A 99 12.22 -5.61 -2.85
C THR A 99 11.38 -4.41 -3.30
N GLU A 100 11.03 -4.34 -4.58
CA GLU A 100 10.15 -3.30 -5.13
C GLU A 100 8.76 -3.34 -4.47
N VAL A 101 8.16 -4.53 -4.34
CA VAL A 101 6.85 -4.69 -3.68
C VAL A 101 6.90 -4.30 -2.21
N VAL A 102 7.94 -4.72 -1.48
CA VAL A 102 8.13 -4.38 -0.06
C VAL A 102 8.33 -2.88 0.12
N TYR A 103 9.12 -2.23 -0.76
CA TYR A 103 9.30 -0.78 -0.75
C TYR A 103 7.97 -0.04 -0.91
N TRP A 104 7.16 -0.44 -1.90
CA TRP A 104 5.84 0.17 -2.12
C TRP A 104 4.89 -0.09 -0.96
N LEU A 105 4.91 -1.29 -0.37
CA LEU A 105 4.11 -1.63 0.79
C LEU A 105 4.46 -0.73 1.99
N LEU A 106 5.75 -0.54 2.27
CA LEU A 106 6.23 0.34 3.34
C LEU A 106 5.85 1.80 3.08
N PHE A 107 6.10 2.29 1.86
CA PHE A 107 5.80 3.67 1.49
C PHE A 107 4.30 3.98 1.64
N ILE A 108 3.45 3.13 1.05
CA ILE A 108 2.00 3.27 1.09
C ILE A 108 1.50 3.21 2.54
N SER A 109 1.96 2.22 3.32
CA SER A 109 1.57 2.09 4.73
C SER A 109 1.95 3.31 5.56
N MET A 110 3.19 3.80 5.42
CA MET A 110 3.68 4.96 6.15
C MET A 110 2.91 6.24 5.76
N PHE A 111 2.65 6.43 4.47
CA PHE A 111 1.86 7.55 3.97
C PHE A 111 0.42 7.55 4.51
N TRP A 112 -0.25 6.40 4.53
CA TRP A 112 -1.61 6.29 5.06
C TRP A 112 -1.67 6.50 6.57
N VAL A 113 -0.70 5.96 7.33
CA VAL A 113 -0.61 6.19 8.79
C VAL A 113 -0.43 7.68 9.09
N LEU A 114 0.49 8.36 8.40
CA LEU A 114 0.69 9.80 8.54
C LEU A 114 -0.61 10.58 8.23
N THR A 115 -1.30 10.20 7.16
CA THR A 115 -2.55 10.85 6.76
C THR A 115 -3.66 10.64 7.78
N ALA A 116 -3.79 9.42 8.33
CA ALA A 116 -4.77 9.10 9.36
C ALA A 116 -4.52 9.89 10.65
N VAL A 117 -3.26 9.94 11.11
CA VAL A 117 -2.86 10.72 12.29
C VAL A 117 -3.16 12.21 12.07
N TYR A 118 -2.82 12.75 10.90
CA TYR A 118 -3.10 14.15 10.56
C TYR A 118 -4.61 14.46 10.62
N GLN A 119 -5.47 13.58 10.09
CA GLN A 119 -6.91 13.77 10.15
C GLN A 119 -7.44 13.77 11.58
N LEU A 120 -6.97 12.83 12.43
CA LEU A 120 -7.36 12.78 13.84
C LEU A 120 -6.93 14.04 14.60
N LEU A 121 -5.69 14.49 14.41
CA LEU A 121 -5.18 15.73 15.03
C LEU A 121 -5.99 16.95 14.60
N LYS A 122 -6.38 17.02 13.32
CA LYS A 122 -7.21 18.11 12.81
C LYS A 122 -8.59 18.14 13.47
N VAL A 123 -9.24 16.99 13.64
CA VAL A 123 -10.55 16.89 14.31
C VAL A 123 -10.43 17.25 15.79
N TYR A 124 -9.37 16.78 16.45
CA TYR A 124 -9.13 17.09 17.85
C TYR A 124 -8.92 18.59 18.08
N LYS A 125 -8.11 19.24 17.23
CA LYS A 125 -7.92 20.68 17.27
C LYS A 125 -9.24 21.45 17.04
N ASP A 126 -10.02 21.06 16.04
CA ASP A 126 -11.31 21.71 15.74
C ASP A 126 -12.30 21.60 16.92
N LYS A 127 -12.23 20.51 17.69
CA LYS A 127 -13.03 20.34 18.91
C LYS A 127 -12.56 21.24 20.05
N LEU A 128 -11.24 21.33 20.28
CA LEU A 128 -10.65 22.22 21.28
C LEU A 128 -10.94 23.70 20.99
N ASP A 129 -10.81 24.11 19.74
CA ASP A 129 -11.09 25.48 19.30
C ASP A 129 -12.57 25.84 19.52
N LYS A 130 -13.49 24.88 19.35
CA LYS A 130 -14.92 25.06 19.63
C LYS A 130 -15.24 25.12 21.13
N GLU A 131 -14.58 24.30 21.95
CA GLU A 131 -14.78 24.30 23.41
C GLU A 131 -14.25 25.60 24.05
N THR A 132 -13.09 26.08 23.59
CA THR A 132 -12.55 27.37 24.03
C THR A 132 -13.43 28.53 23.59
N ALA A 133 -13.88 28.58 22.34
CA ALA A 133 -14.81 29.61 21.86
C ALA A 133 -16.12 29.67 22.67
N LYS A 134 -16.71 28.52 22.98
CA LYS A 134 -17.91 28.45 23.84
C LYS A 134 -17.68 28.98 25.25
N GLN A 135 -16.54 28.67 25.86
CA GLN A 135 -16.22 29.19 27.19
C GLN A 135 -16.13 30.73 27.21
N TYR A 136 -15.53 31.34 26.19
CA TYR A 136 -15.45 32.80 26.08
C TYR A 136 -16.82 33.47 25.91
N GLU A 137 -17.76 32.84 25.20
CA GLU A 137 -19.14 33.35 25.06
C GLU A 137 -19.96 33.22 26.35
N THR A 138 -19.75 32.19 27.17
CA THR A 138 -20.47 32.03 28.46
C THR A 138 -19.92 32.89 29.61
N THR A 139 -18.75 33.50 29.45
CA THR A 139 -18.08 34.29 30.51
C THR A 139 -18.20 35.81 30.31
N ASN A 140 -18.76 36.26 29.17
CA ASN A 140 -19.16 37.64 28.91
C ASN A 140 -20.68 37.79 29.01
#